data_AF-A0A1T5EVN7-F1
#
_entry.id   AF-A0A1T5EVN7-F1
#
_cell.length_a   1.000
_cell.length_b   1.000
_cell.length_c   1.000
_cell.angle_alpha   90.00
_cell.angle_beta   90.00
_cell.angle_gamma   90.00
#
_symmetry.space_group_name_H-M   'P 1'
#
loop_
_entity.id
_entity.type
_entity.pdbx_description
1 polymer ?
#
loop_
_entity_poly.entity_id
_entity_poly.type
_entity_poly.pdbx_seq_one_letter_code
_entity_poly.pdbx_strand_id
1 'polypeptide(L)'
;MARLDEHQARALAVIRRGDRLLTPDAEPDPRLLSQSRWELTRILTAYKAFKHHELFDPIIRNGAPDKARLAEQMKRECEAMGAEFLAHVARCTNLDIVAHWTSYRPAVVKLLARVQAHMARERWVVDGLLLAPSAADRPLPVRPARIAVRA
;
A
#
# COMPACT_ATOMS: atom_id res chain seq x y z
N MET A 1 13.63 1.23 6.24
CA MET A 1 13.09 -0.08 5.83
C MET A 1 12.42 -0.84 6.98
N ALA A 2 13.09 -1.09 8.10
CA ALA A 2 12.52 -1.87 9.22
C ALA A 2 11.09 -1.47 9.68
N ARG A 3 10.76 -0.17 9.74
CA ARG A 3 9.40 0.29 10.09
C ARG A 3 8.36 -0.02 9.01
N LEU A 4 8.73 0.05 7.73
CA LEU A 4 7.87 -0.39 6.62
C LEU A 4 7.60 -1.88 6.73
N ASP A 5 8.65 -2.68 6.96
CA ASP A 5 8.54 -4.12 7.17
C ASP A 5 7.60 -4.45 8.34
N GLU A 6 7.74 -3.75 9.47
CA GLU A 6 6.89 -3.94 10.64
C GLU A 6 5.41 -3.66 10.33
N HIS A 7 5.10 -2.52 9.72
CA HIS A 7 3.74 -2.17 9.35
C HIS A 7 3.13 -3.21 8.41
N GLN A 8 3.88 -3.63 7.39
CA GLN A 8 3.42 -4.64 6.43
C GLN A 8 3.22 -6.00 7.09
N ALA A 9 4.16 -6.44 7.93
CA ALA A 9 4.07 -7.70 8.66
C ALA A 9 2.84 -7.76 9.57
N ARG A 10 2.54 -6.67 10.29
CA ARG A 10 1.36 -6.57 11.16
C ARG A 10 0.05 -6.67 10.37
N ALA A 11 -0.06 -5.94 9.26
CA ALA A 11 -1.25 -6.01 8.41
C ALA A 11 -1.43 -7.42 7.82
N LEU A 12 -0.37 -8.00 7.26
CA LEU A 12 -0.41 -9.34 6.69
C LEU A 12 -0.72 -10.42 7.72
N ALA A 13 -0.28 -10.25 8.98
CA ALA A 13 -0.62 -11.18 10.06
C ALA A 13 -2.12 -11.19 10.38
N VAL A 14 -2.78 -10.04 10.37
CA VAL A 14 -4.24 -9.96 10.55
C VAL A 14 -4.97 -10.53 9.35
N ILE A 15 -4.50 -10.25 8.12
CA ILE A 15 -5.09 -10.80 6.90
C ILE A 15 -5.02 -12.33 6.91
N ARG A 16 -3.85 -12.92 7.19
CA ARG A 16 -3.69 -14.40 7.29
C ARG A 16 -4.62 -15.03 8.32
N ARG A 17 -4.90 -14.33 9.42
CA ARG A 17 -5.85 -14.80 10.43
C ARG A 17 -7.28 -14.73 9.89
N GLY A 18 -7.63 -13.63 9.22
CA GLY A 18 -8.90 -13.46 8.55
C GLY A 18 -9.15 -14.50 7.46
N ASP A 19 -8.12 -14.88 6.69
CA ASP A 19 -8.23 -15.90 5.64
C ASP A 19 -8.71 -17.25 6.20
N ARG A 20 -8.28 -17.61 7.43
CA ARG A 20 -8.76 -18.81 8.12
C ARG A 20 -10.23 -18.73 8.54
N LEU A 21 -10.73 -17.53 8.80
CA LEU A 21 -12.15 -17.28 9.09
C LEU A 21 -13.01 -17.23 7.82
N LEU A 22 -12.40 -17.23 6.64
CA LEU A 22 -13.06 -17.02 5.35
C LEU A 22 -12.88 -18.22 4.41
N THR A 23 -12.41 -19.37 4.91
CA THR A 23 -12.28 -20.59 4.10
C THR A 23 -13.66 -21.04 3.57
N PRO A 24 -13.71 -21.81 2.46
CA PRO A 24 -14.98 -22.23 1.86
C PRO A 24 -15.92 -22.99 2.79
N ASP A 25 -15.35 -23.70 3.76
CA ASP A 25 -15.99 -24.54 4.76
C ASP A 25 -16.14 -23.85 6.14
N ALA A 26 -15.73 -22.59 6.27
CA ALA A 26 -15.85 -21.86 7.53
C ALA A 26 -17.30 -21.47 7.82
N GLU A 27 -17.73 -21.74 9.05
CA GLU A 27 -18.92 -21.17 9.64
C GLU A 27 -18.67 -19.69 10.02
N PRO A 28 -19.64 -18.78 9.78
CA PRO A 28 -19.48 -17.37 10.12
C PRO A 28 -19.38 -17.19 11.64
N ASP A 29 -18.30 -16.56 12.09
CA ASP A 29 -18.17 -16.01 13.45
C ASP A 29 -18.21 -14.47 13.38
N PRO A 30 -19.38 -13.84 13.57
CA PRO A 30 -19.53 -12.38 13.44
C PRO A 30 -18.62 -11.61 14.40
N ARG A 31 -18.34 -12.16 15.59
CA ARG A 31 -17.51 -11.53 16.61
C ARG A 31 -16.05 -11.51 16.17
N LEU A 32 -15.49 -12.64 15.76
CA LEU A 32 -14.11 -12.72 15.28
C LEU A 32 -13.90 -11.94 13.98
N LEU A 33 -14.88 -11.96 13.07
CA LEU A 33 -14.85 -11.18 11.83
C LEU A 33 -14.90 -9.67 12.12
N SER A 34 -15.74 -9.23 13.05
CA SER A 34 -15.78 -7.82 13.49
C SER A 34 -14.48 -7.39 14.15
N GLN A 35 -13.95 -8.19 15.07
CA GLN A 35 -12.68 -7.92 15.73
C GLN A 35 -11.52 -7.80 14.72
N SER A 36 -11.41 -8.76 13.80
CA SER A 36 -10.36 -8.78 12.78
C SER A 36 -10.46 -7.58 11.83
N ARG A 37 -11.69 -7.21 11.45
CA ARG A 37 -11.97 -6.04 10.62
C ARG A 37 -11.49 -4.75 11.30
N TRP A 38 -11.86 -4.52 12.55
CA TRP A 38 -11.43 -3.32 13.29
C TRP A 38 -9.92 -3.31 13.60
N GLU A 39 -9.33 -4.46 13.87
CA GLU A 39 -7.87 -4.59 14.01
C GLU A 39 -7.16 -4.19 12.73
N LEU A 40 -7.61 -4.71 11.58
CA LEU A 40 -7.06 -4.37 10.28
C LEU A 40 -7.25 -2.88 9.96
N THR A 41 -8.41 -2.29 10.22
CA THR A 41 -8.67 -0.85 10.03
C THR A 41 -7.63 0.01 10.76
N ARG A 42 -7.35 -0.30 12.03
CA ARG A 42 -6.38 0.44 12.84
C ARG A 42 -4.97 0.33 12.27
N ILE A 43 -4.56 -0.88 11.91
CA ILE A 43 -3.23 -1.15 11.35
C ILE A 43 -3.05 -0.44 10.00
N LEU A 44 -4.04 -0.55 9.10
CA LEU A 44 -3.98 0.08 7.78
C LEU A 44 -4.00 1.61 7.88
N THR A 45 -4.74 2.19 8.82
CA THR A 45 -4.73 3.64 9.09
C THR A 45 -3.34 4.10 9.55
N ALA A 46 -2.74 3.40 10.51
CA ALA A 46 -1.40 3.72 11.00
C ALA A 46 -0.34 3.56 9.89
N TYR A 47 -0.43 2.48 9.10
CA TYR A 47 0.45 2.25 7.97
C TYR A 47 0.32 3.35 6.90
N LYS A 48 -0.91 3.77 6.57
CA LYS A 48 -1.19 4.90 5.67
C LYS A 48 -0.54 6.18 6.16
N ALA A 49 -0.74 6.54 7.42
CA ALA A 49 -0.17 7.75 8.00
C ALA A 49 1.37 7.72 7.92
N PHE A 50 1.99 6.61 8.31
CA PHE A 50 3.44 6.41 8.22
C PHE A 50 3.94 6.63 6.78
N LYS A 51 3.42 5.91 5.79
CA LYS A 51 3.96 5.98 4.43
C LYS A 51 3.71 7.34 3.77
N HIS A 52 2.57 7.99 4.06
CA HIS A 52 2.32 9.33 3.55
C HIS A 52 3.33 10.33 4.12
N HIS A 53 3.45 10.40 5.44
CA HIS A 53 4.27 11.42 6.10
C HIS A 53 5.77 11.19 5.96
N GLU A 54 6.22 9.93 5.99
CA GLU A 54 7.63 9.61 6.07
C GLU A 54 8.24 9.17 4.74
N LEU A 55 7.43 8.70 3.78
CA LEU A 55 7.93 8.24 2.48
C LEU A 55 7.47 9.14 1.34
N PHE A 56 6.16 9.29 1.14
CA PHE A 56 5.65 9.97 -0.05
C PHE A 56 5.81 11.49 0.03
N ASP A 57 5.36 12.14 1.10
CA ASP A 57 5.37 13.61 1.20
C ASP A 57 6.79 14.23 1.14
N PRO A 58 7.84 13.61 1.71
CA PRO A 58 9.21 14.08 1.51
C PRO A 58 9.68 13.97 0.06
N ILE A 59 9.38 12.85 -0.62
CA ILE A 59 9.77 12.64 -2.02
C ILE A 59 9.01 13.58 -2.95
N ILE A 60 7.73 13.83 -2.68
CA ILE A 60 6.91 14.75 -3.47
C ILE A 60 7.47 16.18 -3.37
N ARG A 61 7.87 16.62 -2.16
CA ARG A 61 8.38 17.98 -1.95
C ARG A 61 9.79 18.20 -2.48
N ASN A 62 10.68 17.24 -2.28
CA ASN A 62 12.13 17.44 -2.46
C ASN A 62 12.78 16.49 -3.46
N GLY A 63 12.02 15.52 -3.99
CA GLY A 63 12.55 14.52 -4.92
C GLY A 63 12.69 15.04 -6.35
N ALA A 64 13.41 14.28 -7.16
CA ALA A 64 13.45 14.51 -8.61
C ALA A 64 12.05 14.41 -9.23
N PRO A 65 11.74 15.16 -10.31
CA PRO A 65 10.37 15.27 -10.84
C PRO A 65 9.70 13.93 -11.19
N ASP A 66 10.48 12.97 -11.67
CA ASP A 66 10.03 11.61 -11.99
C ASP A 66 9.63 10.83 -10.72
N LYS A 67 10.47 10.90 -9.68
CA LYS A 67 10.21 10.28 -8.37
C LYS A 67 9.04 10.94 -7.65
N ALA A 68 8.93 12.26 -7.70
CA ALA A 68 7.81 13.01 -7.13
C ALA A 68 6.49 12.59 -7.78
N ARG A 69 6.43 12.53 -9.12
CA ARG A 69 5.24 12.06 -9.85
C ARG A 69 4.87 10.62 -9.48
N LEU A 70 5.85 9.73 -9.36
CA LEU A 70 5.60 8.35 -8.94
C LEU A 70 5.05 8.30 -7.50
N ALA A 71 5.62 9.06 -6.57
CA ALA A 71 5.15 9.13 -5.19
C ALA A 71 3.72 9.71 -5.08
N GLU A 72 3.37 10.73 -5.88
CA GLU A 72 2.01 11.24 -5.97
C GLU A 72 1.02 10.18 -6.45
N GLN A 73 1.37 9.45 -7.51
CA GLN A 73 0.55 8.38 -8.05
C GLN A 73 0.31 7.29 -6.99
N MET A 74 1.37 6.85 -6.30
CA MET A 74 1.26 5.87 -5.21
C MET A 74 0.38 6.35 -4.06
N LYS A 75 0.52 7.62 -3.67
CA LYS A 75 -0.29 8.23 -2.62
C LYS A 75 -1.78 8.22 -2.98
N ARG A 76 -2.14 8.62 -4.20
CA ARG A 76 -3.54 8.60 -4.69
C ARG A 76 -4.11 7.19 -4.71
N GLU A 77 -3.34 6.21 -5.18
CA GLU A 77 -3.77 4.80 -5.19
C GLU A 77 -4.00 4.26 -3.77
N CYS A 78 -3.13 4.60 -2.82
CA CYS A 78 -3.32 4.26 -1.42
C CYS A 78 -4.60 4.89 -0.85
N GLU A 79 -4.88 6.16 -1.17
CA GLU A 79 -6.07 6.85 -0.70
C GLU A 79 -7.34 6.19 -1.23
N ALA A 80 -7.36 5.85 -2.53
CA ALA A 80 -8.45 5.14 -3.16
C ALA A 80 -8.69 3.76 -2.51
N MET A 81 -7.62 2.97 -2.31
CA MET A 81 -7.72 1.66 -1.65
C MET A 81 -8.21 1.77 -0.20
N GLY A 82 -7.71 2.76 0.54
CA GLY A 82 -8.16 3.03 1.91
C GLY A 82 -9.63 3.44 1.97
N ALA A 83 -10.10 4.28 1.05
CA ALA A 83 -11.49 4.68 0.95
C ALA A 83 -12.40 3.49 0.64
N GLU A 84 -12.00 2.61 -0.28
CA GLU A 84 -12.75 1.41 -0.59
C GLU A 84 -12.87 0.46 0.62
N PHE A 85 -11.76 0.25 1.33
CA PHE A 85 -11.75 -0.57 2.54
C PHE A 85 -12.66 0.02 3.61
N LEU A 86 -12.58 1.32 3.89
CA LEU A 86 -13.43 1.99 4.87
C LEU A 86 -14.91 1.95 4.47
N ALA A 87 -15.22 2.10 3.18
CA ALA A 87 -16.58 1.97 2.68
C ALA A 87 -17.12 0.55 2.89
N HIS A 88 -16.30 -0.48 2.69
CA HIS A 88 -16.67 -1.86 3.03
C HIS A 88 -16.92 -2.02 4.54
N VAL A 89 -16.03 -1.51 5.39
CA VAL A 89 -16.20 -1.55 6.86
C VAL A 89 -17.53 -0.91 7.27
N ALA A 90 -17.82 0.29 6.76
CA ALA A 90 -19.05 1.02 7.06
C ALA A 90 -20.30 0.22 6.67
N ARG A 91 -20.32 -0.41 5.48
CA ARG A 91 -21.43 -1.27 5.04
C ARG A 91 -21.63 -2.48 5.95
N CYS A 92 -20.55 -3.01 6.51
CA CYS A 92 -20.57 -4.24 7.31
C CYS A 92 -20.78 -4.01 8.81
N THR A 93 -20.73 -2.76 9.30
CA THR A 93 -20.88 -2.47 10.75
C THR A 93 -22.21 -2.94 11.32
N ASN A 94 -23.29 -2.84 10.56
CA ASN A 94 -24.65 -3.23 10.98
C ASN A 94 -25.22 -4.40 10.15
N LEU A 95 -24.38 -5.08 9.37
CA LEU A 95 -24.80 -6.20 8.53
C LEU A 95 -24.96 -7.46 9.39
N ASP A 96 -26.06 -8.17 9.23
CA ASP A 96 -26.17 -9.56 9.70
C ASP A 96 -25.26 -10.45 8.83
N ILE A 97 -24.04 -10.67 9.31
CA ILE A 97 -23.02 -11.43 8.57
C ILE A 97 -23.48 -12.88 8.33
N VAL A 98 -24.24 -13.47 9.25
CA VAL A 98 -24.70 -14.86 9.12
C VAL A 98 -25.74 -14.97 8.01
N ALA A 99 -26.76 -14.09 8.03
CA ALA A 99 -27.79 -14.05 6.99
C ALA A 99 -27.23 -13.73 5.59
N HIS A 100 -26.10 -13.03 5.52
CA HIS A 100 -25.47 -12.60 4.27
C HIS A 100 -24.15 -13.31 3.96
N TRP A 101 -23.87 -14.45 4.59
CA TRP A 101 -22.56 -15.09 4.50
C TRP A 101 -22.11 -15.37 3.06
N THR A 102 -23.01 -15.89 2.24
CA THR A 102 -22.77 -16.26 0.84
C THR A 102 -22.27 -15.09 -0.03
N SER A 103 -22.72 -13.86 0.26
CA SER A 103 -22.25 -12.66 -0.46
C SER A 103 -21.12 -11.93 0.27
N TYR A 104 -21.12 -11.96 1.61
CA TYR A 104 -20.13 -11.33 2.45
C TYR A 104 -18.74 -11.95 2.24
N ARG A 105 -18.61 -13.28 2.38
CA ARG A 105 -17.33 -13.99 2.32
C ARG A 105 -16.53 -13.70 1.04
N PRO A 106 -17.07 -13.92 -0.19
CA PRO A 106 -16.32 -13.66 -1.40
C PRO A 106 -15.97 -12.17 -1.58
N ALA A 107 -16.82 -11.26 -1.11
CA ALA A 107 -16.52 -9.83 -1.15
C ALA A 107 -15.34 -9.46 -0.25
N VAL A 108 -15.26 -10.01 0.97
CA VAL A 108 -14.13 -9.79 1.88
C VAL A 108 -12.86 -10.40 1.30
N VAL A 109 -12.90 -11.65 0.83
CA VAL A 109 -11.75 -12.33 0.22
C VAL A 109 -11.19 -11.50 -0.95
N LYS A 110 -12.06 -11.02 -1.86
CA LYS A 110 -11.66 -10.17 -2.99
C LYS A 110 -11.02 -8.86 -2.52
N LEU A 111 -11.56 -8.23 -1.48
CA LEU A 111 -11.02 -6.99 -0.92
C LEU A 111 -9.63 -7.22 -0.30
N LEU A 112 -9.47 -8.27 0.51
CA LEU A 112 -8.19 -8.59 1.16
C LEU A 112 -7.10 -8.92 0.14
N ALA A 113 -7.43 -9.67 -0.92
CA ALA A 113 -6.50 -9.95 -2.02
C ALA A 113 -6.02 -8.66 -2.70
N ARG A 114 -6.91 -7.67 -2.90
CA ARG A 114 -6.55 -6.37 -3.48
C ARG A 114 -5.66 -5.55 -2.54
N VAL A 115 -5.93 -5.58 -1.23
CA VAL A 115 -5.07 -4.93 -0.23
C VAL A 115 -3.66 -5.56 -0.23
N GLN A 116 -3.56 -6.89 -0.24
CA GLN A 116 -2.27 -7.60 -0.31
C GLN A 116 -1.51 -7.25 -1.59
N ALA A 117 -2.17 -7.29 -2.75
CA ALA A 117 -1.56 -6.97 -4.03
C ALA A 117 -1.07 -5.51 -4.06
N HIS A 118 -1.84 -4.58 -3.52
CA HIS A 118 -1.42 -3.20 -3.37
C HIS A 118 -0.18 -3.07 -2.50
N MET A 119 -0.15 -3.69 -1.31
CA MET A 119 1.03 -3.67 -0.43
C MET A 119 2.29 -4.25 -1.08
N ALA A 120 2.15 -5.34 -1.85
CA ALA A 120 3.27 -5.94 -2.58
C ALA A 120 3.83 -4.99 -3.65
N ARG A 121 2.94 -4.34 -4.43
CA ARG A 121 3.35 -3.33 -5.41
C ARG A 121 3.98 -2.11 -4.75
N GLU A 122 3.42 -1.65 -3.63
CA GLU A 122 3.99 -0.54 -2.85
C GLU A 122 5.43 -0.83 -2.43
N ARG A 123 5.71 -2.04 -1.95
CA ARG A 123 7.06 -2.44 -1.57
C ARG A 123 8.03 -2.29 -2.74
N TRP A 124 7.69 -2.86 -3.89
CA TRP A 124 8.52 -2.79 -5.09
C TRP A 124 8.79 -1.33 -5.52
N VAL A 125 7.78 -0.46 -5.45
CA VAL A 125 7.94 0.96 -5.81
C VAL A 125 8.80 1.72 -4.80
N VAL A 126 8.58 1.51 -3.48
CA VAL A 126 9.38 2.17 -2.44
C VAL A 126 10.86 1.77 -2.55
N ASP A 127 11.12 0.49 -2.79
CA ASP A 127 12.50 0.01 -3.02
C ASP A 127 13.12 0.71 -4.24
N GLY A 128 12.37 0.87 -5.34
CA GLY A 128 12.82 1.61 -6.52
C GLY A 128 13.06 3.12 -6.28
N LEU A 129 12.20 3.77 -5.49
CA LEU A 129 12.34 5.19 -5.14
C LEU A 129 13.61 5.45 -4.30
N LEU A 130 13.93 4.53 -3.40
CA LEU A 130 15.06 4.64 -2.46
C LEU A 130 16.39 4.19 -3.06
N LEU A 131 16.40 3.21 -3.98
CA LEU A 131 17.63 2.61 -4.50
C LEU A 131 18.11 3.19 -5.84
N ALA A 132 17.24 3.82 -6.64
CA ALA A 132 17.64 4.33 -7.95
C ALA A 132 18.32 5.71 -7.83
N PRO A 133 19.53 5.92 -8.42
CA PRO A 133 20.09 7.26 -8.59
C PRO A 133 19.14 8.12 -9.44
N SER A 134 18.99 9.40 -9.12
CA SER A 134 18.20 10.28 -9.99
C SER A 134 18.91 10.42 -11.34
N ALA A 135 18.15 10.58 -12.43
CA ALA A 135 18.72 11.02 -13.71
C ALA A 135 19.45 12.38 -13.58
N ALA A 136 19.10 13.19 -12.57
CA ALA A 136 19.79 14.44 -12.23
C ALA A 136 21.15 14.23 -11.54
N ASP A 137 21.40 13.06 -10.95
CA ASP A 137 22.69 12.70 -10.33
C ASP A 137 23.70 12.15 -11.35
N ARG A 138 23.29 12.02 -12.62
CA ARG A 138 24.15 11.52 -13.69
C ARG A 138 25.02 12.69 -14.17
N PRO A 139 26.35 12.69 -13.96
CA PRO A 139 27.21 13.81 -14.35
C PRO A 139 27.08 14.05 -15.86
N LEU A 140 26.88 15.32 -16.24
CA LEU A 140 26.79 15.73 -17.63
C LEU A 140 28.04 15.25 -18.39
N PRO A 141 27.87 14.73 -19.63
CA PRO A 141 29.03 14.35 -20.44
C PRO A 141 29.91 15.57 -20.65
N VAL A 142 31.14 15.51 -20.15
CA VAL A 142 32.17 16.53 -20.37
C VAL A 142 32.39 16.63 -21.87
N ARG A 143 32.00 17.76 -22.49
CA ARG A 143 32.28 18.00 -23.91
C ARG A 143 33.80 18.01 -24.09
N PRO A 144 34.38 17.17 -24.97
CA PRO A 144 35.80 17.24 -25.25
C PRO A 144 36.13 18.62 -25.84
N ALA A 145 37.17 19.24 -25.30
CA ALA A 145 37.68 20.52 -25.78
C ALA A 145 38.02 20.39 -27.28
N ARG A 146 37.45 21.27 -28.11
CA ARG A 146 37.82 21.38 -29.52
C ARG A 146 39.27 21.86 -29.57
N ILE A 147 40.19 20.96 -29.89
CA ILE A 147 41.56 21.33 -30.28
C ILE A 147 41.44 22.05 -31.62
N ALA A 148 41.66 23.36 -31.60
CA ALA A 148 41.77 24.17 -32.81
C ALA A 148 43.12 23.84 -33.46
N VAL A 149 43.08 23.09 -34.56
CA VAL A 149 44.24 22.95 -35.46
C VAL A 149 44.32 24.24 -36.28
N ARG A 150 45.34 25.06 -36.01
CA ARG A 150 45.71 26.17 -36.88
C ARG A 150 46.49 25.61 -38.07
N ALA A 151 46.00 25.91 -39.28
CA ALA A 151 46.77 25.81 -40.51
C ALA A 151 47.61 27.08 -40.70
#